data_AF-A0A498CQL9-F1
#
_entry.id   AF-A0A498CQL9-F1
#
_cell.length_a   1.000
_cell.length_b   1.000
_cell.length_c   1.000
_cell.angle_alpha   90.00
_cell.angle_beta   90.00
_cell.angle_gamma   90.00
#
_symmetry.space_group_name_H-M   'P 1'
#
loop_
_entity.id
_entity.type
_entity.pdbx_description
1 polymer ?
#
loop_
_entity_poly.entity_id
_entity_poly.type
_entity_poly.pdbx_seq_one_letter_code
_entity_poly.pdbx_strand_id
1 'polypeptide(L)'
;MCQYLSGPFSGWSIRGNYLVSPDGDRMTPERIAGLAWRDQMELRVAGFASRRKAEAGQRKAGQRQMVKVVVVDLGEFRERHFGRSAG
;
A
#
# COMPACT_ATOMS: atom_id res chain seq x y z
N MET A 1 9.71 4.75 -17.91
CA MET A 1 11.10 4.26 -18.06
C MET A 1 11.99 5.50 -18.09
N CYS A 2 12.91 5.66 -17.13
CA CYS A 2 13.79 6.83 -17.08
C CYS A 2 14.70 6.82 -18.31
N GLN A 3 14.48 7.74 -19.27
CA GLN A 3 15.29 7.88 -20.49
C GLN A 3 16.78 8.16 -20.20
N TYR A 4 17.13 8.52 -18.97
CA TYR A 4 18.49 8.80 -18.52
C TYR A 4 19.43 7.58 -18.45
N LEU A 5 18.91 6.34 -18.57
CA LEU A 5 19.72 5.12 -18.40
C LEU A 5 20.06 4.40 -19.71
N SER A 6 19.60 4.90 -20.87
CA SER A 6 19.77 4.17 -22.15
C SER A 6 20.14 5.03 -23.36
N GLY A 7 20.53 6.31 -23.18
CA GLY A 7 20.92 7.21 -24.27
C GLY A 7 21.93 8.28 -23.86
N PRO A 8 22.45 9.09 -24.81
CA PRO A 8 23.41 10.16 -24.53
C PRO A 8 22.76 11.20 -23.60
N PHE A 9 23.23 11.23 -22.35
CA PHE A 9 22.79 12.17 -21.33
C PHE A 9 23.72 13.38 -21.31
N SER A 10 23.20 14.53 -21.72
CA SER A 10 23.97 15.79 -21.76
C SER A 10 24.26 16.39 -20.37
N GLY A 11 23.71 15.81 -19.30
CA GLY A 11 23.94 16.29 -17.93
C GLY A 11 23.08 17.49 -17.54
N TRP A 12 23.24 17.89 -16.28
CA TRP A 12 22.68 19.12 -15.74
C TRP A 12 23.69 20.26 -15.87
N SER A 13 23.24 21.44 -16.28
CA SER A 13 24.08 22.64 -16.32
C SER A 13 23.68 23.61 -15.21
N ILE A 14 24.66 24.24 -14.56
CA ILE A 14 24.42 25.38 -13.67
C ILE A 14 24.44 26.66 -14.51
N ARG A 15 23.45 27.54 -14.34
CA ARG A 15 23.38 28.85 -14.99
C ARG A 15 23.01 29.90 -13.94
N GLY A 16 24.01 30.53 -13.34
CA GLY A 16 23.81 31.48 -12.26
C GLY A 16 23.18 30.81 -11.04
N ASN A 17 21.93 31.15 -10.72
CA ASN A 17 21.21 30.68 -9.55
C ASN A 17 20.24 29.51 -9.80
N TYR A 18 20.23 28.92 -11.00
CA TYR A 18 19.35 27.80 -11.32
C TYR A 18 20.06 26.68 -12.08
N LEU A 19 19.47 25.48 -12.00
CA LEU A 19 19.89 24.31 -12.75
C LEU A 19 19.11 24.22 -14.07
N VAL A 20 19.73 23.69 -15.10
CA VAL A 20 19.09 23.41 -16.39
C VAL A 20 19.19 21.92 -16.67
N SER A 21 18.04 21.30 -16.96
CA SER A 21 17.96 19.89 -17.33
C SER A 21 18.57 19.65 -18.72
N PRO A 22 18.88 18.38 -19.07
CA PRO A 22 19.31 18.05 -20.44
C PRO A 22 18.31 18.46 -21.52
N ASP A 23 17.02 18.51 -21.17
CA ASP A 23 15.92 18.90 -22.07
C ASP A 23 15.75 20.43 -22.18
N GLY A 24 16.58 21.19 -21.46
CA GLY A 24 16.55 22.66 -21.44
C GLY A 24 15.61 23.26 -20.40
N ASP A 25 14.97 22.44 -19.56
CA ASP A 25 14.09 22.93 -18.50
C ASP A 25 14.87 23.63 -17.40
N ARG A 26 14.38 24.80 -16.98
CA ARG A 26 14.96 25.56 -15.87
C ARG A 26 14.37 25.11 -14.55
N MET A 27 15.26 24.75 -13.64
CA MET A 27 14.99 24.37 -12.25
C MET A 27 15.50 25.49 -11.34
N THR A 28 14.66 26.50 -11.16
CA THR A 28 14.91 27.59 -10.22
C THR A 28 14.73 27.12 -8.78
N PRO A 29 15.31 27.82 -7.79
CA PRO A 29 15.12 27.48 -6.38
C PRO A 29 13.65 27.37 -5.97
N GLU A 30 12.80 28.27 -6.47
CA GLU A 30 11.35 28.29 -6.19
C GLU A 30 10.66 27.07 -6.79
N ARG A 31 11.05 26.68 -8.01
CA ARG A 31 10.53 25.47 -8.67
C ARG A 31 10.92 24.22 -7.91
N ILE A 32 12.18 24.13 -7.46
CA ILE A 32 12.67 23.01 -6.65
C ILE A 32 11.89 22.93 -5.33
N ALA A 33 11.68 24.07 -4.64
CA ALA A 33 10.89 24.13 -3.41
C ALA A 33 9.44 23.65 -3.66
N GLY A 34 8.81 24.09 -4.75
CA GLY A 34 7.47 23.66 -5.13
C GLY A 34 7.37 22.16 -5.44
N LEU A 35 8.38 21.58 -6.10
CA LEU A 35 8.46 20.15 -6.37
C LEU A 35 8.64 19.33 -5.09
N ALA A 36 9.52 19.77 -4.18
CA ALA A 36 9.71 19.13 -2.89
C ALA A 36 8.43 19.18 -2.04
N TRP A 37 7.71 20.30 -2.05
CA TRP A 37 6.42 20.41 -1.38
C TRP A 37 5.38 19.45 -1.97
N ARG A 38 5.31 19.34 -3.31
CA ARG A 38 4.40 18.42 -3.99
C ARG A 38 4.68 16.97 -3.61
N ASP A 39 5.95 16.55 -3.63
CA ASP A 39 6.37 15.20 -3.23
C ASP A 39 5.94 14.88 -1.78
N GLN A 40 6.15 15.82 -0.85
CA GLN A 40 5.69 15.68 0.53
C GLN A 40 4.16 15.53 0.63
N MET A 41 3.40 16.26 -0.18
CA MET A 41 1.94 16.14 -0.19
C MET A 41 1.46 14.83 -0.81
N GLU A 42 2.12 14.35 -1.86
CA GLU A 42 1.83 13.04 -2.47
C GLU A 42 2.06 11.89 -1.47
N LEU A 43 3.18 11.93 -0.72
CA LEU A 43 3.44 11.00 0.37
C LEU A 43 2.36 11.04 1.45
N ARG A 44 1.90 12.26 1.80
CA ARG A 44 0.82 12.45 2.78
C ARG A 44 -0.49 11.84 2.29
N VAL A 45 -0.85 12.06 1.03
CA VAL A 45 -2.05 11.47 0.39
C VAL A 45 -1.95 9.94 0.36
N ALA A 46 -0.79 9.38 -0.02
CA ALA A 46 -0.56 7.94 -0.01
C ALA A 46 -0.70 7.34 1.40
N GLY A 47 -0.20 8.04 2.43
CA GLY A 47 -0.38 7.67 3.82
C GLY A 47 -1.85 7.64 4.25
N PHE A 48 -2.65 8.63 3.84
CA PHE A 48 -4.10 8.63 4.10
C PHE A 48 -4.83 7.48 3.38
N ALA A 49 -4.45 7.17 2.14
CA ALA A 49 -5.01 6.05 1.41
C ALA A 49 -4.70 4.70 2.09
N SER A 50 -3.46 4.54 2.58
CA SER A 50 -3.05 3.36 3.36
C SER A 50 -3.88 3.20 4.64
N ARG A 51 -4.06 4.28 5.40
CA ARG A 51 -4.86 4.28 6.63
C ARG A 51 -6.32 3.87 6.37
N ARG A 52 -6.97 4.45 5.35
CA ARG A 52 -8.35 4.06 5.00
C ARG A 52 -8.48 2.58 4.63
N LYS A 53 -7.49 2.01 3.93
CA LYS A 53 -7.47 0.57 3.62
C LYS A 53 -7.36 -0.27 4.88
N ALA A 54 -6.51 0.12 5.83
CA ALA A 54 -6.37 -0.58 7.11
C ALA A 54 -7.67 -0.52 7.93
N GLU A 55 -8.29 0.66 8.04
CA GLU A 55 -9.58 0.83 8.74
C GLU A 55 -10.71 0.01 8.08
N ALA A 56 -10.78 -0.02 6.75
CA ALA A 56 -11.75 -0.84 6.03
C ALA A 56 -11.52 -2.35 6.24
N GLY A 57 -10.26 -2.78 6.32
CA GLY A 57 -9.88 -4.16 6.64
C GLY A 57 -10.31 -4.57 8.05
N GLN A 58 -10.11 -3.71 9.05
CA GLN A 58 -10.55 -3.96 10.42
C GLN A 58 -12.08 -4.05 10.53
N ARG A 59 -12.83 -3.15 9.87
CA ARG A 59 -14.30 -3.23 9.83
C ARG A 59 -14.80 -4.53 9.21
N LYS A 60 -14.18 -4.98 8.11
CA LYS A 60 -14.51 -6.27 7.49
C LYS A 60 -14.14 -7.47 8.38
N ALA A 61 -13.04 -7.38 9.14
CA ALA A 61 -12.67 -8.41 10.10
C ALA A 61 -13.68 -8.50 11.26
N GLY A 62 -14.16 -7.36 11.78
CA GLY A 62 -15.21 -7.32 12.81
C GLY A 62 -16.59 -7.79 12.32
N GLN A 63 -16.87 -7.70 11.01
CA GLN A 63 -18.08 -8.23 10.39
C GLN A 63 -18.00 -9.72 10.04
N ARG A 64 -16.83 -10.36 10.14
CA ARG A 64 -16.74 -11.81 9.94
C ARG A 64 -17.35 -12.51 11.16
N GLN A 65 -18.39 -13.32 10.91
CA GLN A 65 -19.02 -14.14 11.94
C GLN A 65 -17.95 -15.02 12.61
N MET A 66 -17.79 -14.90 13.93
CA MET A 66 -16.84 -15.73 14.68
C MET A 66 -17.32 -17.17 14.68
N VAL A 67 -16.57 -18.06 14.03
CA VAL A 67 -16.88 -19.50 14.00
C VAL A 67 -16.07 -20.20 15.09
N LYS A 68 -16.76 -20.78 16.08
CA LYS A 68 -16.12 -21.67 17.06
C LYS A 68 -16.04 -23.07 16.45
N VAL A 69 -14.83 -23.49 16.08
CA VAL A 69 -14.56 -24.87 15.64
C VAL A 69 -14.34 -25.73 16.87
N VAL A 70 -15.15 -26.77 17.05
CA VAL A 70 -14.96 -27.78 18.08
C VAL A 70 -14.65 -29.09 17.37
N VAL A 71 -13.47 -29.66 17.66
CA VAL A 71 -13.11 -31.00 17.22
C VAL A 71 -13.59 -31.98 18.29
N VAL A 72 -14.48 -32.90 17.90
CA VAL A 72 -14.99 -33.95 18.78
C VAL A 72 -14.69 -35.31 18.19
N ASP A 73 -14.52 -36.31 19.06
CA ASP A 73 -14.52 -37.70 18.65
C ASP A 73 -15.92 -38.09 18.15
N LEU A 74 -15.99 -38.56 16.91
CA LEU A 74 -17.27 -38.86 16.23
C LEU A 74 -18.01 -40.04 16.86
N GLY A 75 -17.30 -40.97 17.50
CA GLY A 75 -17.90 -42.14 18.14
C GLY A 75 -18.68 -41.73 19.37
N GLU A 76 -18.05 -41.02 20.30
CA GLU A 76 -18.68 -40.52 21.52
C GLU A 76 -19.82 -39.54 21.20
N PHE A 77 -19.61 -38.63 20.24
CA PHE A 77 -20.63 -37.65 19.84
C PHE A 77 -21.89 -38.33 19.30
N ARG A 78 -21.73 -39.33 18.43
CA ARG A 78 -22.85 -40.04 17.81
C ARG A 78 -23.67 -40.82 18.85
N GLU A 79 -23.00 -41.53 19.76
CA GLU A 79 -23.69 -42.27 20.83
C GLU A 79 -24.47 -41.33 21.77
N ARG A 80 -23.88 -40.17 22.14
CA ARG A 80 -24.55 -39.19 23.00
C ARG A 80 -25.75 -38.51 22.35
N HIS A 81 -25.67 -38.16 21.07
CA HIS A 81 -26.68 -37.33 20.42
C HIS A 81 -27.75 -38.10 19.67
N PHE A 82 -27.43 -39.25 19.10
CA PHE A 82 -28.34 -40.04 18.28
C PHE A 82 -28.69 -41.40 18.90
N GLY A 83 -28.07 -41.73 20.04
CA GLY A 83 -28.22 -43.02 20.69
C GLY A 83 -27.45 -44.12 19.96
N ARG A 84 -27.43 -45.30 20.57
CA ARG A 84 -26.81 -46.49 19.98
C ARG A 84 -27.73 -47.00 18.87
N SER A 85 -27.32 -46.89 17.61
CA SER A 85 -28.01 -47.60 16.52
C SER A 85 -27.89 -49.10 16.80
N ALA A 86 -29.00 -49.73 17.19
CA ALA A 86 -29.08 -51.18 17.29
C ALA A 86 -28.95 -51.75 15.87
N GLY A 87 -27.86 -52.48 15.63
CA GLY A 87 -27.72 -53.37 14.48
C GLY A 87 -28.40 -54.70 14.74
#